data_AF-A0A6G3XN38-F1
#
_entry.id   AF-A0A6G3XN38-F1
#
_cell.length_a   1.000
_cell.length_b   1.000
_cell.length_c   1.000
_cell.angle_alpha   90.00
_cell.angle_beta   90.00
_cell.angle_gamma   90.00
#
_symmetry.space_group_name_H-M   'P 1'
#
loop_
_entity.id
_entity.type
_entity.pdbx_description
1 polymer ?
#
loop_
_entity_poly.entity_id
_entity_poly.type
_entity_poly.pdbx_seq_one_letter_code
_entity_poly.pdbx_strand_id
1 'polypeptide(L)'
;PEAKKVQGATANVEASELDEGVPYRSTIRPGEKLYYRVTLDEVSAAYVSAVAVPDDSGKVAYGDGINVSLRETDDTQCSSQRANFGAGEYARPIAAYVSRTIKESSSTCQESGQYDVLVERESKETSNSDAWNLELRFLQEPRLKSGSSMPTEGPSSWPSAS
;
A
#
# COMPACT_ATOMS: atom_id res chain seq x y z
N PRO A 1 20.18 -4.25 3.68
CA PRO A 1 19.79 -5.42 2.86
C PRO A 1 19.46 -4.96 1.43
N GLU A 2 19.88 -5.71 0.42
CA GLU A 2 19.50 -5.43 -0.97
C GLU A 2 18.02 -5.79 -1.21
N ALA A 3 17.30 -4.99 -2.01
CA ALA A 3 15.91 -5.28 -2.36
C ALA A 3 15.80 -6.51 -3.29
N LYS A 4 14.89 -7.44 -2.99
CA LYS A 4 14.61 -8.60 -3.84
C LYS A 4 13.83 -8.17 -5.09
N LYS A 5 14.15 -8.76 -6.25
CA LYS A 5 13.31 -8.55 -7.46
C LYS A 5 12.03 -9.35 -7.33
N VAL A 6 10.91 -8.75 -7.71
CA VAL A 6 9.61 -9.40 -7.83
C VAL A 6 8.92 -8.92 -9.10
N GLN A 7 8.19 -9.80 -9.77
CA GLN A 7 7.41 -9.46 -10.96
C GLN A 7 5.94 -9.35 -10.56
N GLY A 8 5.32 -8.20 -10.80
CA GLY A 8 3.88 -8.07 -10.62
C GLY A 8 3.11 -8.91 -11.64
N ALA A 9 1.99 -9.50 -11.23
CA ALA A 9 1.11 -10.28 -12.09
C ALA A 9 -0.01 -9.42 -12.68
N THR A 10 -0.49 -9.75 -13.88
CA THR A 10 -1.63 -9.05 -14.51
C THR A 10 -2.99 -9.61 -14.10
N ALA A 11 -3.01 -10.76 -13.43
CA ALA A 11 -4.20 -11.39 -12.88
C ALA A 11 -3.97 -11.70 -11.39
N ASN A 12 -5.00 -11.51 -10.58
CA ASN A 12 -4.88 -11.65 -9.13
C ASN A 12 -4.60 -13.10 -8.70
N VAL A 13 -5.12 -14.10 -9.44
CA VAL A 13 -4.84 -15.52 -9.17
C VAL A 13 -3.36 -15.91 -9.33
N GLU A 14 -2.56 -15.07 -10.01
CA GLU A 14 -1.13 -15.25 -10.24
C GLU A 14 -0.26 -14.29 -9.40
N ALA A 15 -0.87 -13.57 -8.45
CA ALA A 15 -0.20 -12.54 -7.67
C ALA A 15 1.07 -13.04 -6.97
N SER A 16 2.17 -12.30 -7.15
CA SER A 16 3.45 -12.66 -6.52
C SER A 16 3.50 -12.27 -5.05
N GLU A 17 4.00 -13.17 -4.21
CA GLU A 17 4.05 -12.95 -2.76
C GLU A 17 5.10 -11.91 -2.34
N LEU A 18 4.74 -11.09 -1.35
CA LEU A 18 5.60 -10.15 -0.65
C LEU A 18 5.74 -10.63 0.80
N ASP A 19 6.96 -11.01 1.17
CA ASP A 19 7.29 -11.36 2.55
C ASP A 19 7.32 -10.10 3.45
N GLU A 20 6.90 -10.27 4.70
CA GLU A 20 6.99 -9.22 5.71
C GLU A 20 8.44 -8.77 5.94
N GLY A 21 8.66 -7.46 5.99
CA GLY A 21 9.95 -6.86 6.32
C GLY A 21 10.98 -6.90 5.18
N VAL A 22 10.69 -7.59 4.08
CA VAL A 22 11.58 -7.69 2.92
C VAL A 22 11.33 -6.52 1.97
N PRO A 23 12.35 -5.72 1.62
CA PRO A 23 12.23 -4.72 0.57
C PRO A 23 12.22 -5.40 -0.80
N TYR A 24 11.29 -5.00 -1.65
CA TYR A 24 11.11 -5.53 -3.01
C TYR A 24 11.27 -4.44 -4.07
N ARG A 25 11.75 -4.81 -5.25
CA ARG A 25 11.84 -3.96 -6.44
C ARG A 25 11.13 -4.60 -7.63
N SER A 26 10.41 -3.78 -8.40
CA SER A 26 9.64 -4.16 -9.59
C SER A 26 9.65 -3.01 -10.61
N THR A 27 8.93 -3.14 -11.71
CA THR A 27 8.73 -2.10 -12.72
C THR A 27 7.28 -2.07 -13.19
N ILE A 28 6.76 -0.89 -13.53
CA ILE A 28 5.38 -0.71 -14.01
C ILE A 28 5.30 0.21 -15.24
N ARG A 29 4.69 -0.27 -16.31
CA ARG A 29 4.45 0.47 -17.57
C ARG A 29 3.20 1.33 -17.48
N PRO A 30 3.05 2.34 -18.37
CA PRO A 30 1.84 3.15 -18.41
C PRO A 30 0.58 2.27 -18.52
N GLY A 31 -0.42 2.52 -17.66
CA GLY A 31 -1.69 1.79 -17.67
C GLY A 31 -1.64 0.36 -17.13
N GLU A 32 -0.47 -0.15 -16.72
CA GLU A 32 -0.38 -1.49 -16.12
C GLU A 32 -1.08 -1.55 -14.75
N LYS A 33 -1.65 -2.72 -14.49
CA LYS A 33 -2.25 -3.14 -13.22
C LYS A 33 -1.50 -4.37 -12.75
N LEU A 34 -0.78 -4.24 -11.65
CA LEU A 34 0.10 -5.27 -11.13
C LEU A 34 -0.38 -5.75 -9.77
N TYR A 35 -0.68 -7.03 -9.69
CA TYR A 35 -1.07 -7.73 -8.46
C TYR A 35 0.16 -8.34 -7.78
N TYR A 36 0.22 -8.10 -6.48
CA TYR A 36 1.09 -8.76 -5.51
C TYR A 36 0.22 -9.32 -4.40
N ARG A 37 0.80 -10.16 -3.54
CA ARG A 37 0.06 -10.85 -2.47
C ARG A 37 0.77 -10.72 -1.14
N VAL A 38 0.00 -10.48 -0.09
CA VAL A 38 0.46 -10.53 1.30
C VAL A 38 -0.38 -11.53 2.08
N THR A 39 0.23 -12.13 3.10
CA THR A 39 -0.50 -12.97 4.07
C THR A 39 -0.67 -12.19 5.35
N LEU A 40 -1.92 -12.01 5.77
CA LEU A 40 -2.28 -11.25 6.97
C LEU A 40 -2.89 -12.19 8.02
N ASP A 41 -2.64 -11.91 9.30
CA ASP A 41 -3.34 -12.60 10.40
C ASP A 41 -4.70 -11.91 10.71
N GLU A 42 -5.37 -12.23 11.81
CA GLU A 42 -6.67 -11.64 12.19
C GLU A 42 -6.59 -10.60 13.31
N VAL A 43 -5.37 -10.24 13.74
CA VAL A 43 -5.16 -9.43 14.96
C VAL A 43 -4.23 -8.23 14.75
N SER A 44 -3.33 -8.32 13.78
CA SER A 44 -2.29 -7.33 13.52
C SER A 44 -2.79 -6.31 12.50
N ALA A 45 -2.46 -5.04 12.75
CA ALA A 45 -2.51 -4.05 11.69
C ALA A 45 -1.38 -4.31 10.70
N ALA A 46 -1.61 -3.97 9.43
CA ALA A 46 -0.67 -4.21 8.36
C ALA A 46 -0.60 -3.01 7.43
N TYR A 47 0.59 -2.77 6.86
CA TYR A 47 0.87 -1.69 5.94
C TYR A 47 1.62 -2.22 4.72
N VAL A 48 1.18 -1.81 3.53
CA VAL A 48 1.90 -2.03 2.29
C VAL A 48 2.13 -0.70 1.61
N SER A 49 3.37 -0.38 1.28
CA SER A 49 3.73 0.83 0.55
C SER A 49 4.30 0.52 -0.82
N ALA A 50 4.04 1.42 -1.76
CA ALA A 50 4.67 1.47 -3.06
C ALA A 50 5.26 2.86 -3.31
N VAL A 51 6.52 2.89 -3.74
CA VAL A 51 7.17 4.09 -4.24
C VAL A 51 7.42 3.89 -5.72
N ALA A 52 6.87 4.78 -6.54
CA ALA A 52 7.17 4.82 -7.97
C ALA A 52 8.23 5.89 -8.26
N VAL A 53 9.25 5.47 -8.99
CA VAL A 53 10.38 6.30 -9.39
C VAL A 53 10.38 6.39 -10.92
N PRO A 54 9.88 7.49 -11.49
CA PRO A 54 10.08 7.79 -12.91
C PRO A 54 11.56 7.93 -13.22
N ASP A 55 11.99 7.54 -14.42
CA ASP A 55 13.35 7.80 -14.87
C ASP A 55 13.63 9.31 -14.96
N ASP A 56 14.90 9.70 -14.78
CA ASP A 56 15.33 11.10 -14.68
C ASP A 56 15.00 11.96 -15.93
N SER A 57 14.79 11.32 -17.08
CA SER A 57 14.35 11.95 -18.33
C SER A 57 12.87 11.79 -18.64
N GLY A 58 12.11 11.13 -17.75
CA GLY A 58 10.73 10.74 -17.96
C GLY A 58 9.77 11.93 -17.86
N LYS A 59 9.21 12.37 -18.99
CA LYS A 59 8.09 13.33 -18.98
C LYS A 59 6.87 12.69 -18.31
N VAL A 60 6.36 13.34 -17.27
CA VAL A 60 5.08 13.03 -16.62
C VAL A 60 4.08 14.15 -16.91
N ALA A 61 2.79 13.86 -16.85
CA ALA A 61 1.71 14.82 -17.05
C ALA A 61 0.89 15.05 -15.76
N TYR A 62 0.10 16.12 -15.73
CA TYR A 62 -0.87 16.32 -14.66
C TYR A 62 -1.79 15.11 -14.48
N GLY A 63 -1.84 14.59 -13.25
CA GLY A 63 -2.66 13.45 -12.87
C GLY A 63 -2.03 12.08 -13.18
N ASP A 64 -0.86 12.01 -13.81
CA ASP A 64 -0.07 10.78 -13.81
C ASP A 64 0.26 10.37 -12.38
N GLY A 65 0.33 9.08 -12.11
CA GLY A 65 0.60 8.64 -10.75
C GLY A 65 0.46 7.14 -10.54
N ILE A 66 0.40 6.77 -9.26
CA ILE A 66 0.08 5.41 -8.84
C ILE A 66 -1.15 5.40 -7.95
N ASN A 67 -1.98 4.37 -8.13
CA ASN A 67 -3.01 3.98 -7.19
C ASN A 67 -2.61 2.65 -6.57
N VAL A 68 -2.63 2.58 -5.24
CA VAL A 68 -2.35 1.34 -4.50
C VAL A 68 -3.62 0.96 -3.78
N SER A 69 -4.04 -0.29 -3.89
CA SER A 69 -5.18 -0.82 -3.12
C SER A 69 -4.84 -2.15 -2.47
N LEU A 70 -5.35 -2.33 -1.25
CA LEU A 70 -5.39 -3.62 -0.56
C LEU A 70 -6.78 -4.21 -0.73
N ARG A 71 -6.87 -5.47 -1.13
CA ARG A 71 -8.11 -6.12 -1.54
C ARG A 71 -8.14 -7.55 -1.00
N GLU A 72 -9.32 -8.06 -0.72
CA GLU A 72 -9.53 -9.50 -0.54
C GLU A 72 -9.37 -10.22 -1.90
N THR A 73 -9.20 -11.55 -1.89
CA THR A 73 -8.99 -12.32 -3.12
C THR A 73 -10.21 -12.38 -4.06
N ASP A 74 -11.39 -12.00 -3.56
CA ASP A 74 -12.61 -11.80 -4.34
C ASP A 74 -12.72 -10.38 -4.93
N ASP A 75 -11.65 -9.59 -4.83
CA ASP A 75 -11.52 -8.20 -5.29
C ASP A 75 -12.23 -7.16 -4.40
N THR A 76 -12.77 -7.54 -3.24
CA THR A 76 -13.34 -6.59 -2.26
C THR A 76 -12.26 -5.64 -1.73
N GLN A 77 -12.44 -4.34 -1.94
CA GLN A 77 -11.43 -3.33 -1.56
C GLN A 77 -11.47 -2.98 -0.07
N CYS A 78 -10.33 -3.15 0.61
CA CYS A 78 -10.13 -2.82 2.01
C CYS A 78 -9.65 -1.38 2.22
N SER A 79 -8.69 -0.95 1.39
CA SER A 79 -8.04 0.35 1.49
C SER A 79 -7.48 0.74 0.14
N SER A 80 -7.39 2.05 -0.11
CA SER A 80 -6.69 2.58 -1.28
C SER A 80 -6.08 3.92 -1.02
N GLN A 81 -4.97 4.20 -1.67
CA GLN A 81 -4.40 5.53 -1.72
C GLN A 81 -3.82 5.80 -3.11
N ARG A 82 -4.06 7.02 -3.60
CA ARG A 82 -3.48 7.54 -4.83
C ARG A 82 -2.42 8.58 -4.52
N ALA A 83 -1.32 8.54 -5.27
CA ALA A 83 -0.30 9.59 -5.31
C ALA A 83 -0.06 10.00 -6.77
N ASN A 84 -0.06 11.30 -7.06
CA ASN A 84 0.02 11.79 -8.44
C ASN A 84 0.88 13.06 -8.59
N PHE A 85 1.23 13.34 -9.84
CA PHE A 85 1.91 14.56 -10.25
C PHE A 85 0.89 15.70 -10.40
N GLY A 86 1.20 16.83 -9.76
CA GLY A 86 0.42 18.07 -9.89
C GLY A 86 0.80 18.85 -11.15
N ALA A 87 0.28 20.07 -11.26
CA ALA A 87 0.40 20.91 -12.47
C ALA A 87 1.84 21.30 -12.85
N GLY A 88 2.81 21.11 -11.96
CA GLY A 88 4.23 21.35 -12.26
C GLY A 88 4.88 20.25 -13.11
N GLU A 89 4.25 19.07 -13.23
CA GLU A 89 4.70 17.97 -14.11
C GLU A 89 6.16 17.55 -13.87
N TYR A 90 6.67 17.77 -12.66
CA TYR A 90 8.03 17.41 -12.26
C TYR A 90 8.09 15.94 -11.88
N ALA A 91 8.80 15.17 -12.69
CA ALA A 91 9.18 13.79 -12.39
C ALA A 91 9.98 13.76 -11.09
N ARG A 92 9.47 13.00 -10.13
CA ARG A 92 10.04 12.77 -8.80
C ARG A 92 9.46 11.48 -8.25
N PRO A 93 10.13 10.84 -7.27
CA PRO A 93 9.52 9.74 -6.55
C PRO A 93 8.17 10.15 -5.94
N ILE A 94 7.15 9.32 -6.15
CA ILE A 94 5.83 9.44 -5.52
C ILE A 94 5.55 8.18 -4.72
N ALA A 95 4.89 8.32 -3.58
CA ALA A 95 4.64 7.22 -2.66
C ALA A 95 3.17 7.17 -2.27
N ALA A 96 2.62 5.96 -2.24
CA ALA A 96 1.30 5.65 -1.70
C ALA A 96 1.43 4.43 -0.79
N TYR A 97 0.56 4.34 0.21
CA TYR A 97 0.46 3.19 1.09
C TYR A 97 -1.00 2.82 1.33
N VAL A 98 -1.19 1.58 1.69
CA VAL A 98 -2.48 1.03 2.12
C VAL A 98 -2.28 0.34 3.44
N SER A 99 -3.36 0.30 4.22
CA SER A 99 -3.33 -0.33 5.53
C SER A 99 -4.59 -1.14 5.77
N ARG A 100 -4.44 -2.19 6.57
CA ARG A 100 -5.54 -2.88 7.22
C ARG A 100 -5.40 -2.67 8.72
N THR A 101 -6.44 -2.16 9.35
CA THR A 101 -6.53 -2.05 10.81
C THR A 101 -7.66 -2.95 11.28
N ILE A 102 -7.37 -3.80 12.27
CA ILE A 102 -8.39 -4.65 12.89
C ILE A 102 -9.30 -3.77 13.75
N LYS A 103 -10.62 -3.87 13.53
CA LYS A 103 -11.64 -3.06 14.21
C LYS A 103 -12.83 -3.93 14.57
N GLU A 104 -13.22 -3.92 15.83
CA GLU A 104 -14.38 -4.70 16.32
C GLU A 104 -15.69 -4.37 15.59
N SER A 105 -15.83 -3.15 15.06
CA SER A 105 -17.04 -2.69 14.37
C SER A 105 -17.05 -2.93 12.86
N SER A 106 -15.98 -3.51 12.30
CA SER A 106 -15.89 -3.77 10.85
C SER A 106 -16.17 -5.24 10.56
N SER A 107 -16.96 -5.50 9.52
CA SER A 107 -17.30 -6.86 9.06
C SER A 107 -16.52 -7.31 7.83
N THR A 108 -15.66 -6.45 7.26
CA THR A 108 -14.89 -6.73 6.04
C THR A 108 -13.41 -6.51 6.32
N CYS A 109 -12.55 -7.22 5.59
CA CYS A 109 -11.10 -7.11 5.72
C CYS A 109 -10.59 -7.28 7.17
N GLN A 110 -11.18 -8.23 7.90
CA GLN A 110 -10.79 -8.61 9.27
C GLN A 110 -10.17 -10.01 9.34
N GLU A 111 -10.44 -10.85 8.35
CA GLU A 111 -10.07 -12.26 8.38
C GLU A 111 -8.57 -12.46 8.16
N SER A 112 -8.03 -13.54 8.72
CA SER A 112 -6.69 -14.02 8.36
C SER A 112 -6.71 -14.66 6.98
N GLY A 113 -5.60 -14.55 6.24
CA GLY A 113 -5.48 -15.16 4.93
C GLY A 113 -4.71 -14.31 3.93
N GLN A 114 -4.89 -14.65 2.65
CA GLN A 114 -4.26 -13.95 1.54
C GLN A 114 -5.05 -12.70 1.16
N TYR A 115 -4.34 -11.60 0.94
CA TYR A 115 -4.88 -10.35 0.43
C TYR A 115 -4.06 -9.92 -0.77
N ASP A 116 -4.74 -9.36 -1.76
CA ASP A 116 -4.13 -8.84 -2.97
C ASP A 116 -3.76 -7.36 -2.77
N VAL A 117 -2.55 -7.02 -3.20
CA VAL A 117 -2.06 -5.64 -3.29
C VAL A 117 -2.01 -5.30 -4.77
N LEU A 118 -2.91 -4.43 -5.20
CA LEU A 118 -2.96 -3.95 -6.57
C LEU A 118 -2.28 -2.59 -6.67
N VAL A 119 -1.25 -2.50 -7.52
CA VAL A 119 -0.59 -1.26 -7.90
C VAL A 119 -0.94 -0.95 -9.35
N GLU A 120 -1.54 0.21 -9.59
CA GLU A 120 -1.93 0.68 -10.91
C GLU A 120 -1.12 1.93 -11.26
N ARG A 121 -0.60 2.00 -12.49
CA ARG A 121 0.00 3.22 -13.01
C ARG A 121 -1.02 3.97 -13.87
N GLU A 122 -1.35 5.17 -13.42
CA GLU A 122 -2.13 6.13 -14.20
C GLU A 122 -1.18 6.96 -15.06
N SER A 123 -1.46 7.05 -16.36
CA SER A 123 -0.64 7.82 -17.30
C SER A 123 -1.49 8.44 -18.40
N LYS A 124 -1.15 9.67 -18.80
CA LYS A 124 -1.73 10.34 -19.97
C LYS A 124 -0.97 9.94 -21.24
N GLU A 125 -1.64 10.07 -22.38
CA GLU A 125 -1.04 9.82 -23.71
C GLU A 125 0.14 10.76 -24.02
N THR A 126 0.19 11.93 -23.38
CA THR A 126 1.24 12.93 -23.53
C THR A 126 2.49 12.65 -22.70
N SER A 127 2.43 11.64 -21.84
CA SER A 127 3.50 11.21 -20.94
C SER A 127 4.43 10.22 -21.62
N ASN A 128 5.61 10.01 -21.02
CA ASN A 128 6.55 9.03 -21.53
C ASN A 128 6.01 7.59 -21.33
N SER A 129 6.23 6.73 -22.33
CA SER A 129 5.89 5.32 -22.32
C SER A 129 6.85 4.44 -21.50
N ASP A 130 7.99 4.97 -21.06
CA ASP A 130 8.97 4.22 -20.27
C ASP A 130 8.39 3.71 -18.95
N ALA A 131 8.84 2.53 -18.52
CA ALA A 131 8.43 1.94 -17.25
C ALA A 131 8.98 2.75 -16.07
N TRP A 132 8.23 2.81 -14.97
CA TRP A 132 8.74 3.36 -13.71
C TRP A 132 9.27 2.22 -12.85
N ASN A 133 10.37 2.47 -12.15
CA ASN A 133 10.83 1.57 -11.10
C ASN A 133 9.85 1.64 -9.93
N LEU A 134 9.60 0.50 -9.29
CA LEU A 134 8.80 0.38 -8.09
C LEU A 134 9.65 -0.15 -6.94
N GLU A 135 9.53 0.47 -5.77
CA GLU A 135 9.92 -0.12 -4.49
C GLU A 135 8.67 -0.49 -3.71
N LEU A 136 8.63 -1.71 -3.19
CA LEU A 136 7.50 -2.26 -2.46
C LEU A 136 7.95 -2.70 -1.08
N ARG A 137 7.10 -2.46 -0.08
CA ARG A 137 7.36 -2.90 1.29
C ARG A 137 6.09 -3.31 1.99
N PHE A 138 6.12 -4.47 2.61
CA PHE A 138 5.06 -4.98 3.48
C PHE A 138 5.57 -5.08 4.93
N LEU A 139 4.80 -4.56 5.88
CA LEU A 139 5.09 -4.61 7.31
C LEU A 139 3.81 -4.94 8.08
N GLN A 140 3.93 -5.78 9.11
CA GLN A 140 2.87 -5.97 10.11
C GLN A 140 3.30 -5.31 11.42
N GLU A 141 2.33 -4.74 12.12
CA GLU A 141 2.57 -4.27 13.48
C GLU A 141 2.70 -5.46 14.43
N PRO A 142 3.57 -5.37 15.45
CA PRO A 142 3.57 -6.34 16.53
C PRO A 142 2.18 -6.43 17.17
N ARG A 143 1.72 -7.64 17.43
CA ARG A 143 0.47 -7.89 18.15
C ARG A 143 0.44 -7.11 19.45
N LEU A 144 -0.69 -6.48 19.74
CA LEU A 144 -0.92 -5.84 21.03
C LEU A 144 -0.80 -6.89 22.15
N LYS A 145 -0.04 -6.55 23.20
CA LYS A 145 0.16 -7.43 24.36
C LYS A 145 -1.13 -7.72 25.13
N SER A 146 -2.15 -6.87 24.96
CA SER A 146 -3.49 -7.01 25.54
C SER A 146 -4.52 -6.53 24.52
N GLY A 147 -5.49 -7.38 24.16
CA GLY A 147 -6.53 -7.10 23.17
C GLY A 147 -7.69 -6.23 23.66
N SER A 148 -7.64 -5.76 24.90
CA SER A 148 -8.63 -4.83 25.46
C SER A 148 -8.22 -3.39 25.19
N SER A 149 -9.13 -2.59 24.63
CA SER A 149 -8.98 -1.14 24.57
C SER A 149 -8.62 -0.62 25.96
N MET A 150 -7.50 0.09 26.10
CA MET A 150 -7.21 0.77 27.37
C MET A 150 -8.34 1.76 27.68
N PRO A 151 -8.72 1.95 28.96
CA PRO A 151 -9.74 2.91 29.33
C PRO A 151 -9.41 4.29 28.74
N THR A 152 -10.31 4.80 27.90
CA THR A 152 -10.22 6.16 27.34
C THR A 152 -10.91 7.20 28.23
N GLU A 153 -11.50 6.77 29.35
CA GLU A 153 -12.07 7.69 30.33
C GLU A 153 -10.95 8.44 31.08
N GLY A 154 -11.09 9.76 31.13
CA GLY A 154 -10.19 10.61 31.90
C GLY A 154 -10.33 10.36 33.41
N PRO A 155 -9.32 10.72 34.21
CA PRO A 155 -9.40 10.59 35.67
C PRO A 155 -10.58 11.41 36.21
N SER A 156 -11.38 10.79 37.10
CA SER A 156 -12.57 11.41 37.68
C SER A 156 -12.30 12.53 38.67
N SER A 157 -11.05 12.70 39.11
CA SER A 157 -10.63 13.76 40.02
C SER A 157 -9.38 14.49 39.50
N TRP A 158 -9.56 15.78 39.22
CA TRP A 158 -8.45 16.71 39.01
C TRP A 158 -8.08 17.36 40.35
N PRO A 159 -6.83 17.20 40.84
CA PRO A 159 -6.38 17.87 42.04
C PRO A 159 -5.98 19.31 41.70
N SER A 160 -6.98 20.18 41.46
CA SER A 160 -6.77 21.62 41.23
C SER A 160 -6.91 22.45 42.51
N ALA A 161 -6.71 21.86 43.69
CA ALA A 161 -6.74 22.59 44.95
C ALA A 161 -5.31 23.02 45.34
N SER A 162 -5.04 24.33 45.20
CA SER A 162 -3.94 25.05 45.86
C SER A 162 -4.50 25.86 47.02
#